data_AF-A0A849ZCW0-F1
#
_entry.id   AF-A0A849ZCW0-F1
#
_cell.length_a   1.000
_cell.length_b   1.000
_cell.length_c   1.000
_cell.angle_alpha   90.00
_cell.angle_beta   90.00
_cell.angle_gamma   90.00
#
_symmetry.space_group_name_H-M   'P 1'
#
loop_
_entity.id
_entity.type
_entity.pdbx_description
1 polymer ?
#
loop_
_entity_poly.entity_id
_entity_poly.type
_entity_poly.pdbx_seq_one_letter_code
_entity_poly.pdbx_strand_id
1 'polypeptide(L)'
;MATEARLRAGLPSLWSEFPAARVLYQDDDIIVIDKPWGLATHAPEKDRRDDVVSWLRASFEARGESDYLGIHQRLDRDTSGVLLFARRKDANRALAAELEGRRARKTYLAVVAGRVPDRATLRHFLRQGDGSVEARPARGEPRKGEQLAVTELKAVDRKPGRALVELTLETGRTHQIRAQLAAIGAPIVGDAAYGGAPGARPLLHARRLEIAHPTSGEQRTFEAPVPDDLARGLRNEAPVLPTAEGDIQSRIVEAAGRRYGIVATGDTTALRIVNAGGDELPGISLDVYAEHGVLSVYDELSEAQLDTVVRGSIAAGLRSVYVKFRPKDASRLGDTRRGDVAPRLPLSGEAAPETFEIVELDVPFEVHLGDGLSTGIFLDQRENRRRVRELAGGGRFLNLFAYTGSFSVAAALGGALSTTTVDVSQTVLAWAERNLARIGKAPPDHTVVESDVFGFLDRAQKRGDNWDVAVLDPPSFSTTKKRTFSAESDYADLAARTLSVLAPGGRLLACTNHRGIRMGRFRKMLHEATRRAGVHAAQMKDLPAPVDFPPSPGEEPHLKSVLLTLAK
;
A
#
# COMPACT_ATOMS: atom_id res chain seq x y z
N MET A 1 -12.58 24.67 7.25
CA MET A 1 -11.72 25.24 8.31
C MET A 1 -11.85 24.54 9.66
N ALA A 2 -13.02 24.47 10.33
CA ALA A 2 -13.12 23.84 11.67
C ALA A 2 -13.15 22.28 11.67
N THR A 3 -13.56 21.66 10.57
CA THR A 3 -13.64 20.18 10.45
C THR A 3 -12.30 19.57 10.01
N GLU A 4 -11.57 20.19 9.07
CA GLU A 4 -10.23 19.73 8.64
C GLU A 4 -9.16 19.86 9.73
N ALA A 5 -9.22 20.92 10.57
CA ALA A 5 -8.30 21.07 11.70
C ALA A 5 -8.53 20.04 12.82
N ARG A 6 -9.76 19.51 12.95
CA ARG A 6 -10.07 18.41 13.88
C ARG A 6 -9.65 17.04 13.38
N LEU A 7 -9.52 16.83 12.07
CA LEU A 7 -9.20 15.53 11.49
C LEU A 7 -7.71 15.17 11.53
N ARG A 8 -6.81 16.14 11.76
CA ARG A 8 -5.40 15.87 12.12
C ARG A 8 -5.18 15.72 13.62
N ALA A 9 -6.17 16.05 14.47
CA ALA A 9 -6.07 15.83 15.90
C ALA A 9 -6.11 14.31 16.16
N GLY A 10 -4.99 13.74 16.56
CA GLY A 10 -4.86 12.32 16.86
C GLY A 10 -4.03 11.51 15.87
N LEU A 11 -3.46 12.11 14.82
CA LEU A 11 -2.39 11.46 14.06
C LEU A 11 -1.01 11.96 14.52
N PRO A 12 0.03 11.10 14.48
CA PRO A 12 1.42 11.49 14.71
C PRO A 12 1.86 12.62 13.78
N SER A 13 2.89 13.36 14.19
CA SER A 13 3.54 14.39 13.37
C SER A 13 4.20 13.85 12.09
N LEU A 14 4.21 12.53 11.89
CA LEU A 14 4.73 11.83 10.70
C LEU A 14 4.24 12.40 9.35
N TRP A 15 3.04 12.98 9.30
CA TRP A 15 2.43 13.50 8.07
C TRP A 15 2.11 15.00 8.10
N SER A 16 2.49 15.71 9.16
CA SER A 16 2.12 17.13 9.30
C SER A 16 2.73 17.99 8.20
N GLU A 17 3.95 17.67 7.79
CA GLU A 17 4.72 18.39 6.78
C GLU A 17 5.48 17.42 5.86
N PHE A 18 5.83 17.88 4.67
CA PHE A 18 6.77 17.18 3.79
C PHE A 18 8.16 17.15 4.45
N PRO A 19 8.86 16.00 4.48
CA PRO A 19 10.10 15.87 5.24
C PRO A 19 11.15 16.88 4.79
N ALA A 20 11.62 17.72 5.71
CA ALA A 20 12.64 18.73 5.42
C ALA A 20 13.94 18.12 4.85
N ALA A 21 14.31 16.92 5.29
CA ALA A 21 15.45 16.16 4.78
C ALA A 21 15.35 15.81 3.27
N ARG A 22 14.14 15.88 2.69
CA ARG A 22 13.89 15.66 1.27
C ARG A 22 13.79 16.94 0.46
N VAL A 23 13.89 18.12 1.07
CA VAL A 23 13.97 19.40 0.36
C VAL A 23 15.44 19.68 0.05
N LEU A 24 15.82 19.56 -1.22
CA LEU A 24 17.18 19.78 -1.69
C LEU A 24 17.50 21.27 -1.86
N TYR A 25 16.48 22.06 -2.21
CA TYR A 25 16.59 23.50 -2.37
C TYR A 25 15.19 24.14 -2.34
N GLN A 26 15.08 25.34 -1.77
CA GLN A 26 13.85 26.14 -1.81
C GLN A 26 14.19 27.63 -1.73
N ASP A 27 13.54 28.42 -2.59
CA ASP A 27 13.50 29.88 -2.52
C ASP A 27 12.10 30.40 -2.91
N ASP A 28 12.01 31.66 -3.34
CA ASP A 28 10.75 32.29 -3.77
C ASP A 28 10.25 31.80 -5.14
N ASP A 29 11.13 31.27 -5.98
CA ASP A 29 10.84 30.89 -7.36
C ASP A 29 10.62 29.39 -7.52
N ILE A 30 11.40 28.57 -6.82
CA ILE A 30 11.45 27.12 -7.02
C ILE A 30 11.53 26.35 -5.70
N ILE A 31 11.06 25.10 -5.76
CA ILE A 31 11.38 24.07 -4.78
C ILE A 31 11.89 22.84 -5.51
N VAL A 32 12.99 22.28 -5.02
CA VAL A 32 13.61 21.06 -5.52
C VAL A 32 13.62 20.03 -4.40
N ILE A 33 13.11 18.84 -4.69
CA ILE A 33 12.98 17.76 -3.71
C ILE A 33 13.69 16.50 -4.19
N ASP A 34 14.06 15.65 -3.24
CA ASP A 34 14.27 14.22 -3.48
C ASP A 34 12.93 13.50 -3.30
N LYS A 35 12.27 13.18 -4.41
CA LYS A 35 10.99 12.47 -4.39
C LYS A 35 11.18 11.06 -3.83
N PRO A 36 10.46 10.66 -2.76
CA PRO A 36 10.46 9.26 -2.34
C PRO A 36 9.83 8.39 -3.42
N TRP A 37 10.26 7.13 -3.50
CA TRP A 37 9.55 6.13 -4.32
C TRP A 37 8.22 5.75 -3.63
N GLY A 38 7.28 5.17 -4.37
CA GLY A 38 5.97 4.76 -3.85
C GLY A 38 4.93 5.88 -3.81
N LEU A 39 5.28 7.12 -4.15
CA LEU A 39 4.33 8.24 -4.34
C LEU A 39 4.36 8.73 -5.79
N ALA A 40 3.18 8.96 -6.37
CA ALA A 40 3.11 9.62 -7.67
C ALA A 40 3.60 11.08 -7.55
N THR A 41 4.13 11.66 -8.63
CA THR A 41 4.38 13.11 -8.67
C THR A 41 3.07 13.89 -8.53
N HIS A 42 2.06 13.49 -9.31
CA HIS A 42 0.73 14.11 -9.35
C HIS A 42 -0.27 13.03 -9.72
N ALA A 43 -1.34 12.90 -8.95
CA ALA A 43 -2.38 11.91 -9.17
C ALA A 43 -3.06 12.14 -10.52
N PRO A 44 -3.51 11.07 -11.19
CA PRO A 44 -4.26 11.19 -12.43
C PRO A 44 -5.67 11.75 -12.21
N GLU A 45 -6.24 11.52 -11.03
CA GLU A 45 -7.59 11.94 -10.63
C GLU A 45 -7.49 13.19 -9.75
N LYS A 46 -8.36 14.18 -9.99
CA LYS A 46 -8.29 15.49 -9.33
C LYS A 46 -8.51 15.43 -7.81
N ASP A 47 -9.33 14.50 -7.34
CA ASP A 47 -9.71 14.39 -5.93
C ASP A 47 -8.80 13.44 -5.14
N ARG A 48 -7.90 12.74 -5.83
CA ARG A 48 -6.99 11.78 -5.23
C ARG A 48 -5.75 12.51 -4.72
N ARG A 49 -5.48 12.40 -3.41
CA ARG A 49 -4.41 13.13 -2.71
C ARG A 49 -3.18 12.27 -2.41
N ASP A 50 -2.95 11.19 -3.16
CA ASP A 50 -1.86 10.22 -2.92
C ASP A 50 -0.58 10.52 -3.73
N ASP A 51 -0.24 11.80 -3.79
CA ASP A 51 0.89 12.30 -4.56
C ASP A 51 1.70 13.35 -3.80
N VAL A 52 2.90 13.61 -4.32
CA VAL A 52 3.85 14.55 -3.71
C VAL A 52 3.38 16.00 -3.80
N VAL A 53 2.70 16.38 -4.88
CA VAL A 53 2.19 17.76 -5.05
C VAL A 53 1.16 18.09 -3.98
N SER A 54 0.24 17.17 -3.69
CA SER A 54 -0.78 17.29 -2.64
C SER A 54 -0.14 17.43 -1.27
N TRP A 55 0.90 16.64 -0.97
CA TRP A 55 1.63 16.75 0.29
C TRP A 55 2.37 18.09 0.43
N LEU A 56 3.06 18.54 -0.61
CA LEU A 56 3.73 19.84 -0.61
C LEU A 56 2.75 21.00 -0.44
N ARG A 57 1.62 20.98 -1.18
CA ARG A 57 0.55 21.99 -1.04
C ARG A 57 0.02 22.05 0.39
N ALA A 58 -0.32 20.90 0.96
CA ALA A 58 -0.80 20.83 2.34
C ALA A 58 0.25 21.33 3.35
N SER A 59 1.55 21.16 3.05
CA SER A 59 2.66 21.66 3.88
C SER A 59 2.87 23.17 3.76
N PHE A 60 2.61 23.76 2.58
CA PHE A 60 2.63 25.21 2.39
C PHE A 60 1.42 25.87 3.05
N GLU A 61 0.23 25.30 2.85
CA GLU A 61 -1.01 25.78 3.47
C GLU A 61 -0.91 25.78 5.00
N ALA A 62 -0.35 24.72 5.60
CA ALA A 62 -0.10 24.64 7.03
C ALA A 62 0.83 25.74 7.57
N ARG A 63 1.71 26.29 6.72
CA ARG A 63 2.62 27.40 7.02
C ARG A 63 2.08 28.77 6.63
N GLY A 64 0.87 28.84 6.06
CA GLY A 64 0.30 30.08 5.53
C GLY A 64 1.01 30.60 4.26
N GLU A 65 1.72 29.73 3.55
CA GLU A 65 2.42 30.04 2.30
C GLU A 65 1.51 29.79 1.08
N SER A 66 1.83 30.41 -0.06
CA SER A 66 1.16 30.11 -1.34
C SER A 66 1.36 28.64 -1.73
N ASP A 67 0.26 27.96 -2.06
CA ASP A 67 0.24 26.55 -2.48
C ASP A 67 0.49 26.36 -3.99
N TYR A 68 0.72 27.44 -4.73
CA TYR A 68 0.99 27.36 -6.16
C TYR A 68 2.23 26.49 -6.44
N LEU A 69 2.02 25.42 -7.21
CA LEU A 69 3.07 24.53 -7.70
C LEU A 69 2.91 24.33 -9.21
N GLY A 70 3.89 24.84 -9.96
CA GLY A 70 4.07 24.61 -11.38
C GLY A 70 4.75 23.27 -11.66
N ILE A 71 4.10 22.41 -12.44
CA ILE A 71 4.55 21.04 -12.72
C ILE A 71 4.99 20.94 -14.18
N HIS A 72 6.29 20.86 -14.42
CA HIS A 72 6.84 20.65 -15.77
C HIS A 72 7.51 19.29 -15.96
N GLN A 73 7.67 18.54 -14.86
CA GLN A 73 8.35 17.25 -14.85
C GLN A 73 7.55 16.29 -13.98
N ARG A 74 7.64 15.00 -14.31
CA ARG A 74 7.06 13.92 -13.51
C ARG A 74 8.03 12.76 -13.45
N LEU A 75 8.06 12.11 -12.30
CA LEU A 75 8.67 10.80 -12.11
C LEU A 75 7.54 9.80 -11.88
N ASP A 76 7.73 8.56 -12.35
CA ASP A 76 6.81 7.47 -12.06
C ASP A 76 6.70 7.25 -10.54
N ARG A 77 5.60 6.64 -10.08
CA ARG A 77 5.33 6.38 -8.65
C ARG A 77 6.56 5.78 -7.95
N ASP A 78 7.16 4.75 -8.55
CA ASP A 78 8.25 3.98 -7.94
C ASP A 78 9.66 4.46 -8.33
N THR A 79 9.78 5.54 -9.10
CA THR A 79 11.06 6.20 -9.35
C THR A 79 11.32 7.25 -8.27
N SER A 80 12.47 7.20 -7.62
CA SER A 80 12.90 8.21 -6.64
C SER A 80 13.80 9.28 -7.28
N GLY A 81 14.10 10.36 -6.56
CA GLY A 81 15.13 11.32 -6.95
C GLY A 81 14.65 12.74 -7.23
N VAL A 82 15.54 13.55 -7.80
CA VAL A 82 15.40 14.99 -8.00
C VAL A 82 14.15 15.33 -8.81
N LEU A 83 13.33 16.22 -8.25
CA LEU A 83 12.17 16.79 -8.91
C LEU A 83 12.04 18.27 -8.56
N LEU A 84 11.77 19.11 -9.57
CA LEU A 84 11.66 20.56 -9.44
C LEU A 84 10.23 21.02 -9.72
N PHE A 85 9.76 21.96 -8.90
CA PHE A 85 8.50 22.67 -9.09
C PHE A 85 8.70 24.19 -9.03
N ALA A 86 7.88 24.91 -9.79
CA ALA A 86 7.82 26.38 -9.69
C ALA A 86 6.89 26.80 -8.55
N ARG A 87 7.27 27.81 -7.76
CA ARG A 87 6.47 28.35 -6.65
C ARG A 87 5.68 29.60 -7.00
N ARG A 88 5.92 30.19 -8.18
CA ARG A 88 5.15 31.30 -8.72
C ARG A 88 4.99 31.24 -10.24
N LYS A 89 3.96 31.94 -10.75
CA LYS A 89 3.58 31.92 -12.18
C LYS A 89 4.68 32.42 -13.12
N ASP A 90 5.49 33.39 -12.69
CA ASP A 90 6.56 33.96 -13.53
C ASP A 90 7.71 32.96 -13.69
N ALA A 91 8.16 32.38 -12.58
CA ALA A 91 9.14 31.29 -12.58
C ALA A 91 8.68 30.09 -13.41
N ASN A 92 7.39 29.72 -13.31
CA ASN A 92 6.80 28.66 -14.12
C ASN A 92 6.92 28.92 -15.63
N ARG A 93 6.74 30.16 -16.10
CA ARG A 93 6.92 30.48 -17.53
C ARG A 93 8.38 30.33 -17.96
N ALA A 94 9.32 30.79 -17.15
CA ALA A 94 10.75 30.68 -17.45
C ALA A 94 11.22 29.22 -17.48
N LEU A 95 10.79 28.40 -16.50
CA LEU A 95 11.11 26.98 -16.44
C LEU A 95 10.50 26.18 -17.60
N ALA A 96 9.28 26.52 -18.02
CA ALA A 96 8.66 25.92 -19.21
C ALA A 96 9.56 26.13 -20.44
N ALA A 97 10.00 27.36 -20.68
CA ALA A 97 10.86 27.70 -21.82
C ALA A 97 12.22 26.98 -21.77
N GLU A 98 12.78 26.75 -20.58
CA GLU A 98 14.03 26.03 -20.38
C GLU A 98 13.92 24.54 -20.72
N LEU A 99 12.80 23.93 -20.34
CA LEU A 99 12.52 22.52 -20.60
C LEU A 99 12.08 22.26 -22.04
N GLU A 100 11.23 23.12 -22.61
CA GLU A 100 10.83 23.05 -24.03
C GLU A 100 12.02 23.24 -24.97
N GLY A 101 12.94 24.14 -24.60
CA GLY A 101 14.20 24.36 -25.30
C GLY A 101 15.24 23.23 -25.14
N ARG A 102 14.95 22.19 -24.35
CA ARG A 102 15.86 21.06 -24.04
C ARG A 102 17.23 21.50 -23.50
N ARG A 103 17.26 22.60 -22.74
CA ARG A 103 18.50 23.12 -22.12
C ARG A 103 18.79 22.48 -20.77
N ALA A 104 17.76 21.96 -20.11
CA ALA A 104 17.92 21.20 -18.88
C ALA A 104 18.56 19.83 -19.13
N ARG A 105 19.57 19.47 -18.33
CA ARG A 105 20.24 18.17 -18.38
C ARG A 105 19.76 17.30 -17.24
N LYS A 106 19.37 16.06 -17.54
CA LYS A 106 18.87 15.10 -16.55
C LYS A 106 19.71 13.84 -16.55
N THR A 107 20.20 13.47 -15.38
CA THR A 107 21.00 12.27 -15.16
C THR A 107 20.29 11.33 -14.21
N TYR A 108 20.20 10.06 -14.60
CA TYR A 108 19.59 8.99 -13.82
C TYR A 108 20.61 7.92 -13.49
N LEU A 109 20.39 7.22 -12.39
CA LEU A 109 21.07 5.98 -12.05
C LEU A 109 20.07 4.83 -12.14
N ALA A 110 20.49 3.70 -12.72
CA ALA A 110 19.71 2.49 -12.73
C ALA A 110 20.56 1.25 -12.41
N VAL A 111 20.00 0.32 -11.63
CA VAL A 111 20.56 -1.02 -11.51
C VAL A 111 19.85 -1.93 -12.50
N VAL A 112 20.61 -2.50 -13.43
CA VAL A 112 20.09 -3.37 -14.49
C VAL A 112 20.56 -4.80 -14.28
N ALA A 113 19.72 -5.75 -14.70
CA ALA A 113 20.12 -7.14 -14.84
C ALA A 113 20.89 -7.34 -16.15
N GLY A 114 21.87 -8.23 -16.17
CA GLY A 114 22.59 -8.58 -17.40
C GLY A 114 23.82 -7.71 -17.68
N ARG A 115 24.29 -7.75 -18.93
CA ARG A 115 25.51 -7.06 -19.37
C ARG A 115 25.16 -5.78 -20.12
N VAL A 116 25.95 -4.75 -19.90
CA VAL A 116 25.84 -3.45 -20.59
C VAL A 116 27.21 -3.01 -21.12
N PRO A 117 27.26 -2.32 -22.27
CA PRO A 117 28.49 -1.72 -22.77
C PRO A 117 29.02 -0.64 -21.81
N ASP A 118 30.31 -0.32 -21.88
CA ASP A 118 30.89 0.77 -21.07
C ASP A 118 30.25 2.11 -21.36
N ARG A 119 29.99 2.38 -22.65
CA ARG A 119 29.26 3.54 -23.15
C ARG A 119 28.41 3.15 -24.34
N ALA A 120 27.22 3.73 -24.46
CA ALA A 120 26.38 3.59 -25.64
C ALA A 120 25.35 4.72 -25.77
N THR A 121 25.04 5.11 -27.00
CA THR A 121 23.88 5.95 -27.32
C THR A 121 22.70 5.06 -27.69
N LEU A 122 21.68 5.00 -26.84
CA LEU A 122 20.47 4.24 -27.09
C LEU A 122 19.50 5.06 -27.94
N ARG A 123 19.31 4.68 -29.20
CA ARG A 123 18.36 5.31 -30.13
C ARG A 123 17.22 4.35 -30.46
N HIS A 124 16.02 4.67 -29.96
CA HIS A 124 14.83 3.83 -30.15
C HIS A 124 13.63 4.68 -30.56
N PHE A 125 12.75 4.10 -31.36
CA PHE A 125 11.39 4.56 -31.54
C PHE A 125 10.53 3.93 -30.45
N LEU A 126 9.83 4.76 -29.69
CA LEU A 126 8.94 4.36 -28.62
C LEU A 126 7.48 4.46 -29.05
N ARG A 127 6.68 3.46 -28.72
CA ARG A 127 5.24 3.44 -28.98
C ARG A 127 4.48 3.06 -27.72
N GLN A 128 3.40 3.78 -27.44
CA GLN A 128 2.51 3.45 -26.34
C GLN A 128 1.78 2.13 -26.65
N GLY A 129 1.95 1.13 -25.79
CA GLY A 129 1.20 -0.12 -25.80
C GLY A 129 0.13 -0.14 -24.70
N ASP A 130 -0.50 -1.30 -24.53
CA ASP A 130 -1.43 -1.54 -23.42
C ASP A 130 -0.65 -1.73 -22.12
N GLY A 131 -0.68 -0.73 -21.24
CA GLY A 131 0.01 -0.74 -19.94
C GLY A 131 1.54 -0.64 -19.98
N SER A 132 2.19 -0.65 -21.15
CA SER A 132 3.65 -0.54 -21.31
C SER A 132 4.05 0.33 -22.50
N VAL A 133 5.36 0.58 -22.67
CA VAL A 133 5.93 1.27 -23.82
C VAL A 133 6.84 0.30 -24.56
N GLU A 134 6.56 0.09 -25.83
CA GLU A 134 7.40 -0.74 -26.69
C GLU A 134 8.56 0.10 -27.24
N ALA A 135 9.77 -0.47 -27.25
CA ALA A 135 10.95 0.16 -27.82
C ALA A 135 11.48 -0.65 -29.00
N ARG A 136 11.66 0.01 -30.15
CA ARG A 136 12.25 -0.56 -31.36
C ARG A 136 13.51 0.22 -31.74
N PRO A 137 14.61 -0.42 -32.15
CA PRO A 137 15.79 0.30 -32.62
C PRO A 137 15.43 1.31 -33.72
N ALA A 138 15.95 2.53 -33.60
CA ALA A 138 15.66 3.63 -34.54
C ALA A 138 16.45 3.47 -35.84
N ARG A 139 16.02 2.53 -36.69
CA ARG A 139 16.51 2.31 -38.05
C ARG A 139 15.42 2.79 -39.03
N GLY A 140 15.75 3.75 -39.88
CA GLY A 140 14.83 4.37 -40.84
C GLY A 140 13.85 5.36 -40.21
N GLU A 141 12.70 5.54 -40.84
CA GLU A 141 11.66 6.47 -40.38
C GLU A 141 10.78 5.90 -39.26
N PRO A 142 10.21 6.77 -38.38
CA PRO A 142 9.25 6.35 -37.37
C PRO A 142 7.95 5.87 -38.02
N ARG A 143 7.34 4.84 -37.44
CA ARG A 143 5.99 4.41 -37.77
C ARG A 143 4.96 5.36 -37.13
N LYS A 144 3.70 5.28 -37.58
CA LYS A 144 2.61 6.05 -36.99
C LYS A 144 2.53 5.80 -35.48
N GLY A 145 2.58 6.88 -34.69
CA GLY A 145 2.54 6.83 -33.23
C GLY A 145 3.87 6.55 -32.54
N GLU A 146 4.95 6.29 -33.29
CA GLU A 146 6.29 6.16 -32.72
C GLU A 146 6.94 7.54 -32.49
N GLN A 147 7.66 7.68 -31.38
CA GLN A 147 8.45 8.86 -31.05
C GLN A 147 9.92 8.50 -30.87
N LEU A 148 10.82 9.29 -31.44
CA LEU A 148 12.26 9.11 -31.24
C LEU A 148 12.64 9.39 -29.77
N ALA A 149 13.41 8.46 -29.21
CA ALA A 149 14.00 8.52 -27.90
C ALA A 149 15.52 8.31 -27.97
N VAL A 150 16.28 9.19 -27.33
CA VAL A 150 17.75 9.16 -27.28
C VAL A 150 18.22 9.29 -25.84
N THR A 151 19.03 8.33 -25.41
CA THR A 151 19.62 8.24 -24.07
C THR A 151 21.09 7.86 -24.17
N GLU A 152 21.97 8.63 -23.55
CA GLU A 152 23.37 8.27 -23.35
C GLU A 152 23.48 7.38 -22.13
N LEU A 153 24.14 6.22 -22.28
CA LEU A 153 24.39 5.24 -21.22
C LEU A 153 25.89 5.19 -20.92
N LYS A 154 26.23 5.14 -19.63
CA LYS A 154 27.58 4.87 -19.14
C LYS A 154 27.52 3.84 -18.01
N ALA A 155 28.29 2.75 -18.11
CA ALA A 155 28.44 1.83 -16.99
C ALA A 155 29.29 2.46 -15.88
N VAL A 156 28.82 2.37 -14.63
CA VAL A 156 29.46 2.96 -13.45
C VAL A 156 30.14 1.90 -12.59
N ASP A 157 29.42 0.81 -12.29
CA ASP A 157 29.94 -0.34 -11.53
C ASP A 157 29.28 -1.63 -12.03
N ARG A 158 29.94 -2.77 -11.83
CA ARG A 158 29.47 -4.10 -12.23
C ARG A 158 29.68 -5.10 -11.10
N LYS A 159 28.66 -5.92 -10.88
CA LYS A 159 28.68 -7.09 -10.00
C LYS A 159 28.19 -8.32 -10.79
N PRO A 160 28.36 -9.55 -10.28
CA PRO A 160 27.85 -10.74 -10.96
C PRO A 160 26.36 -10.59 -11.32
N GLY A 161 26.05 -10.60 -12.62
CA GLY A 161 24.70 -10.53 -13.16
C GLY A 161 24.01 -9.15 -13.09
N ARG A 162 24.66 -8.10 -12.56
CA ARG A 162 24.08 -6.75 -12.40
C ARG A 162 25.06 -5.64 -12.74
N ALA A 163 24.55 -4.51 -13.21
CA ALA A 163 25.35 -3.32 -13.43
C ALA A 163 24.62 -2.06 -12.94
N LEU A 164 25.39 -1.11 -12.42
CA LEU A 164 24.93 0.25 -12.18
C LEU A 164 25.26 1.08 -13.42
N VAL A 165 24.25 1.71 -13.99
CA VAL A 165 24.40 2.58 -15.17
C VAL A 165 23.98 4.00 -14.86
N GLU A 166 24.73 4.95 -15.38
CA GLU A 166 24.36 6.36 -15.47
C GLU A 166 23.74 6.61 -16.84
N LEU A 167 22.63 7.35 -16.85
CA LEU A 167 21.82 7.61 -18.04
C LEU A 167 21.58 9.11 -18.17
N THR A 168 22.00 9.72 -19.27
CA THR A 168 21.64 11.11 -19.60
C THR A 168 20.59 11.13 -20.70
N LEU A 169 19.47 11.82 -20.46
CA LEU A 169 18.40 11.95 -21.43
C LEU A 169 18.63 13.14 -22.37
N GLU A 170 18.61 12.90 -23.69
CA GLU A 170 18.46 13.97 -24.68
C GLU A 170 16.98 14.25 -24.98
N THR A 171 16.14 13.23 -24.84
CA THR A 171 14.68 13.32 -25.00
C THR A 171 13.98 12.86 -23.72
N GLY A 172 12.83 13.47 -23.40
CA GLY A 172 12.00 13.05 -22.26
C GLY A 172 10.70 12.38 -22.73
N ARG A 173 10.71 11.06 -22.94
CA ARG A 173 9.51 10.28 -23.29
C ARG A 173 9.05 9.39 -22.11
N THR A 174 7.75 9.08 -22.08
CA THR A 174 7.15 8.17 -21.08
C THR A 174 7.87 6.83 -21.09
N HIS A 175 8.27 6.35 -19.91
CA HIS A 175 9.00 5.08 -19.71
C HIS A 175 10.26 4.89 -20.59
N GLN A 176 10.86 5.96 -21.11
CA GLN A 176 11.98 5.88 -22.06
C GLN A 176 13.12 4.97 -21.58
N ILE A 177 13.63 5.24 -20.39
CA ILE A 177 14.75 4.48 -19.81
C ILE A 177 14.39 3.00 -19.67
N ARG A 178 13.21 2.72 -19.10
CA ARG A 178 12.72 1.37 -18.81
C ARG A 178 12.61 0.54 -20.09
N ALA A 179 11.95 1.09 -21.11
CA ALA A 179 11.75 0.43 -22.39
C ALA A 179 13.05 0.22 -23.17
N GLN A 180 13.95 1.22 -23.21
CA GLN A 180 15.21 1.11 -23.93
C GLN A 180 16.17 0.12 -23.30
N LEU A 181 16.28 0.11 -21.96
CA LEU A 181 17.12 -0.83 -21.23
C LEU A 181 16.62 -2.28 -21.40
N ALA A 182 15.30 -2.50 -21.34
CA ALA A 182 14.72 -3.81 -21.64
C ALA A 182 14.98 -4.25 -23.09
N ALA A 183 14.85 -3.34 -24.06
CA ALA A 183 15.07 -3.65 -25.48
C ALA A 183 16.51 -4.08 -25.81
N ILE A 184 17.49 -3.63 -25.04
CA ILE A 184 18.89 -4.07 -25.19
C ILE A 184 19.23 -5.31 -24.33
N GLY A 185 18.24 -5.95 -23.72
CA GLY A 185 18.42 -7.12 -22.87
C GLY A 185 18.99 -6.83 -21.48
N ALA A 186 18.90 -5.59 -21.02
CA ALA A 186 19.37 -5.16 -19.70
C ALA A 186 18.26 -4.48 -18.87
N PRO A 187 17.13 -5.15 -18.60
CA PRO A 187 16.01 -4.54 -17.89
C PRO A 187 16.40 -4.12 -16.46
N ILE A 188 15.73 -3.09 -15.95
CA ILE A 188 15.95 -2.56 -14.60
C ILE A 188 15.53 -3.61 -13.57
N VAL A 189 16.35 -3.84 -12.54
CA VAL A 189 15.99 -4.72 -11.42
C VAL A 189 14.78 -4.16 -10.68
N GLY A 190 13.82 -5.03 -10.37
CA GLY A 190 12.53 -4.73 -9.76
C GLY A 190 11.47 -4.19 -10.73
N ASP A 191 11.78 -4.12 -12.03
CA ASP A 191 10.83 -3.66 -13.05
C ASP A 191 10.11 -4.82 -13.74
N ALA A 192 9.16 -5.45 -13.04
CA ALA A 192 8.43 -6.61 -13.54
C ALA A 192 7.69 -6.33 -14.88
N ALA A 193 7.20 -5.10 -15.08
CA ALA A 193 6.51 -4.70 -16.32
C ALA A 193 7.41 -4.76 -17.56
N TYR A 194 8.73 -4.68 -17.38
CA TYR A 194 9.73 -4.73 -18.44
C TYR A 194 10.67 -5.96 -18.33
N GLY A 195 10.25 -7.00 -17.59
CA GLY A 195 11.01 -8.25 -17.46
C GLY A 195 12.24 -8.17 -16.55
N GLY A 196 12.28 -7.17 -15.66
CA GLY A 196 13.32 -7.04 -14.64
C GLY A 196 13.34 -8.21 -13.65
N ALA A 197 14.52 -8.52 -13.13
CA ALA A 197 14.67 -9.45 -12.00
C ALA A 197 13.87 -8.95 -10.77
N PRO A 198 13.43 -9.83 -9.84
CA PRO A 198 12.69 -9.39 -8.65
C PRO A 198 13.42 -8.32 -7.82
N GLY A 199 12.65 -7.38 -7.27
CA GLY A 199 13.13 -6.27 -6.44
C GLY A 199 11.98 -5.53 -5.78
N ALA A 200 12.27 -4.66 -4.80
CA ALA A 200 11.26 -3.90 -4.06
C ALA A 200 10.48 -2.92 -4.96
N ARG A 201 11.20 -2.34 -5.92
CA ARG A 201 10.74 -1.36 -6.91
C ARG A 201 11.67 -1.40 -8.11
N PRO A 202 11.30 -0.81 -9.26
CA PRO A 202 12.27 -0.47 -10.30
C PRO A 202 13.41 0.36 -9.69
N LEU A 203 14.63 -0.17 -9.67
CA LEU A 203 15.82 0.49 -9.14
C LEU A 203 16.33 1.57 -10.11
N LEU A 204 15.47 2.56 -10.36
CA LEU A 204 15.69 3.76 -11.14
C LEU A 204 15.62 4.98 -10.21
N HIS A 205 16.57 5.89 -10.35
CA HIS A 205 16.70 7.06 -9.51
C HIS A 205 17.11 8.28 -10.35
N ALA A 206 16.34 9.37 -10.27
CA ALA A 206 16.67 10.65 -10.89
C ALA A 206 17.77 11.34 -10.05
N ARG A 207 19.04 11.12 -10.39
CA ARG A 207 20.18 11.54 -9.58
C ARG A 207 20.43 13.05 -9.63
N ARG A 208 20.38 13.65 -10.83
CA ARG A 208 20.83 15.04 -11.03
C ARG A 208 19.96 15.78 -12.04
N LEU A 209 19.66 17.04 -11.73
CA LEU A 209 19.05 18.01 -12.63
C LEU A 209 19.96 19.23 -12.73
N GLU A 210 20.33 19.60 -13.95
CA GLU A 210 21.04 20.85 -14.26
C GLU A 210 20.09 21.75 -15.05
N ILE A 211 19.85 22.97 -14.56
CA ILE A 211 18.86 23.89 -15.12
C ILE A 211 19.16 25.34 -14.74
N ALA A 212 18.85 26.28 -15.63
CA ALA A 212 18.94 27.71 -15.32
C ALA A 212 17.89 28.11 -14.28
N HIS A 213 18.31 28.85 -13.26
CA HIS A 213 17.41 29.44 -12.28
C HIS A 213 16.48 30.47 -12.95
N PRO A 214 15.16 30.43 -12.74
CA PRO A 214 14.19 31.19 -13.54
C PRO A 214 14.36 32.72 -13.48
N THR A 215 14.77 33.28 -12.34
CA THR A 215 14.94 34.74 -12.20
C THR A 215 16.37 35.20 -12.44
N SER A 216 17.36 34.45 -11.95
CA SER A 216 18.77 34.88 -12.04
C SER A 216 19.45 34.42 -13.33
N GLY A 217 18.90 33.41 -14.03
CA GLY A 217 19.53 32.78 -15.20
C GLY A 217 20.79 31.95 -14.87
N GLU A 218 21.21 31.91 -13.61
CA GLU A 218 22.38 31.16 -13.17
C GLU A 218 22.15 29.65 -13.36
N GLN A 219 23.12 28.95 -13.94
CA GLN A 219 23.05 27.50 -14.04
C GLN A 219 23.18 26.86 -12.67
N ARG A 220 22.17 26.10 -12.27
CA ARG A 220 22.12 25.38 -11.00
C ARG A 220 22.16 23.87 -11.24
N THR A 221 22.84 23.17 -10.35
CA THR A 221 22.87 21.70 -10.30
C THR A 221 22.26 21.23 -8.98
N PHE A 222 21.26 20.37 -9.07
CA PHE A 222 20.61 19.75 -7.91
C PHE A 222 20.83 18.24 -7.95
N GLU A 223 21.23 17.66 -6.82
CA GLU A 223 21.51 16.22 -6.70
C GLU A 223 20.76 15.58 -5.53
N ALA A 224 20.06 14.50 -5.82
CA ALA A 224 19.44 13.66 -4.80
C ALA A 224 20.46 12.60 -4.31
N PRO A 225 20.53 12.29 -3.00
CA PRO A 225 21.40 11.23 -2.48
C PRO A 225 21.17 9.89 -3.18
N VAL A 226 22.23 9.10 -3.39
CA VAL A 226 22.06 7.74 -3.93
C VAL A 226 21.40 6.90 -2.83
N PRO A 227 20.21 6.32 -3.07
CA PRO A 227 19.53 5.54 -2.05
C PRO A 227 20.23 4.19 -1.82
N ASP A 228 20.20 3.70 -0.58
CA ASP A 228 20.87 2.46 -0.18
C ASP A 228 20.35 1.22 -0.94
N ASP A 229 19.08 1.25 -1.36
CA ASP A 229 18.46 0.18 -2.11
C ASP A 229 19.09 -0.04 -3.50
N LEU A 230 19.62 1.02 -4.13
CA LEU A 230 20.41 0.92 -5.36
C LEU A 230 21.73 0.18 -5.09
N ALA A 231 22.42 0.51 -3.99
CA ALA A 231 23.69 -0.13 -3.63
C ALA A 231 23.51 -1.61 -3.27
N ARG A 232 22.50 -1.94 -2.45
CA ARG A 232 22.14 -3.33 -2.12
C ARG A 232 21.65 -4.08 -3.36
N GLY A 233 20.83 -3.43 -4.17
CA GLY A 233 20.33 -3.96 -5.44
C GLY A 233 21.47 -4.29 -6.40
N LEU A 234 22.51 -3.47 -6.48
CA LEU A 234 23.68 -3.80 -7.29
C LEU A 234 24.40 -5.06 -6.79
N ARG A 235 24.52 -5.24 -5.47
CA ARG A 235 25.16 -6.41 -4.84
C ARG A 235 24.27 -7.64 -4.71
N ASN A 236 22.99 -7.52 -5.05
CA ASN A 236 21.96 -8.55 -4.84
C ASN A 236 21.81 -8.97 -3.37
N GLU A 237 21.81 -7.99 -2.47
CA GLU A 237 21.63 -8.19 -1.04
C GLU A 237 20.17 -7.93 -0.63
N ALA A 238 19.66 -8.78 0.27
CA ALA A 238 18.39 -8.53 0.92
C ALA A 238 18.51 -7.36 1.92
N PRO A 239 17.42 -6.63 2.19
CA PRO A 239 17.42 -5.67 3.29
C PRO A 239 17.68 -6.41 4.62
N VAL A 240 18.41 -5.75 5.52
CA VAL A 240 18.61 -6.18 6.91
C VAL A 240 18.06 -5.11 7.85
N LEU A 241 17.63 -5.53 9.03
CA LEU A 241 17.16 -4.62 10.07
C LEU A 241 18.33 -3.74 10.52
N PRO A 242 18.22 -2.39 10.47
CA PRO A 242 19.25 -1.50 10.96
C PRO A 242 19.53 -1.68 12.46
N THR A 243 20.76 -1.39 12.86
CA THR A 243 21.20 -1.43 14.26
C THR A 243 21.26 -0.04 14.91
N ALA A 244 21.14 1.03 14.12
CA ALA A 244 21.14 2.41 14.63
C ALA A 244 19.71 2.95 14.73
N GLU A 245 19.41 3.63 15.83
CA GLU A 245 18.10 4.23 16.08
C GLU A 245 17.69 5.24 14.99
N GLY A 246 18.61 6.09 14.55
CA GLY A 246 18.36 7.09 13.50
C GLY A 246 18.03 6.47 12.15
N ASP A 247 18.59 5.30 11.83
CA ASP A 247 18.26 4.57 10.59
C ASP A 247 16.87 3.94 10.67
N ILE A 248 16.48 3.42 11.84
CA ILE A 248 15.11 2.95 12.07
C ILE A 248 14.12 4.11 11.93
N GLN A 249 14.37 5.21 12.63
CA GLN A 249 13.54 6.42 12.56
C GLN A 249 13.37 6.88 11.11
N SER A 250 14.48 7.01 10.37
CA SER A 250 14.46 7.44 8.98
C SER A 250 13.64 6.50 8.11
N ARG A 251 13.83 5.17 8.23
CA ARG A 251 13.04 4.19 7.46
C ARG A 251 11.54 4.23 7.81
N ILE A 252 11.19 4.47 9.08
CA ILE A 252 9.80 4.64 9.51
C ILE A 252 9.17 5.88 8.88
N VAL A 253 9.86 7.03 8.94
CA VAL A 253 9.39 8.29 8.35
C VAL A 253 9.20 8.14 6.84
N GLU A 254 10.16 7.50 6.16
CA GLU A 254 10.06 7.20 4.73
C GLU A 254 8.87 6.31 4.39
N ALA A 255 8.69 5.23 5.14
CA ALA A 255 7.59 4.30 4.93
C ALA A 255 6.23 4.98 5.21
N ALA A 256 6.12 5.78 6.28
CA ALA A 256 4.95 6.59 6.58
C ALA A 256 4.67 7.59 5.45
N GLY A 257 5.69 8.26 4.92
CA GLY A 257 5.55 9.19 3.81
C GLY A 257 4.91 8.56 2.57
N ARG A 258 5.28 7.31 2.22
CA ARG A 258 4.65 6.54 1.13
C ARG A 258 3.14 6.34 1.30
N ARG A 259 2.62 6.56 2.50
CA ARG A 259 1.23 6.37 2.90
C ARG A 259 0.50 7.68 3.15
N TYR A 260 1.12 8.83 2.87
CA TYR A 260 0.48 10.15 3.02
C TYR A 260 -0.93 10.19 2.41
N GLY A 261 -1.11 9.63 1.21
CA GLY A 261 -2.40 9.63 0.52
C GLY A 261 -3.57 8.96 1.28
N ILE A 262 -3.27 8.11 2.26
CA ILE A 262 -4.27 7.46 3.12
C ILE A 262 -4.81 8.43 4.15
N VAL A 263 -3.95 9.29 4.70
CA VAL A 263 -4.27 10.20 5.80
C VAL A 263 -4.52 11.64 5.34
N ALA A 264 -4.28 11.93 4.05
CA ALA A 264 -4.30 13.28 3.48
C ALA A 264 -5.66 14.00 3.63
N THR A 265 -6.76 13.25 3.64
CA THR A 265 -8.13 13.76 3.85
C THR A 265 -8.51 13.82 5.33
N GLY A 266 -7.73 13.17 6.20
CA GLY A 266 -8.01 13.06 7.62
C GLY A 266 -9.17 12.12 7.98
N ASP A 267 -9.75 11.42 7.00
CA ASP A 267 -10.83 10.43 7.21
C ASP A 267 -10.35 9.09 7.78
N THR A 268 -9.03 8.90 7.91
CA THR A 268 -8.40 7.66 8.32
C THR A 268 -7.27 7.94 9.30
N THR A 269 -7.36 7.40 10.52
CA THR A 269 -6.38 7.55 11.60
C THR A 269 -5.72 6.24 12.02
N ALA A 270 -6.03 5.13 11.35
CA ALA A 270 -5.35 3.86 11.54
C ALA A 270 -4.88 3.23 10.22
N LEU A 271 -3.62 2.80 10.16
CA LEU A 271 -2.99 2.22 8.96
C LEU A 271 -1.69 1.49 9.31
N ARG A 272 -1.22 0.63 8.40
CA ARG A 272 0.13 0.05 8.47
C ARG A 272 1.14 1.07 7.96
N ILE A 273 2.16 1.41 8.74
CA ILE A 273 3.26 2.29 8.28
C ILE A 273 4.50 1.52 7.84
N VAL A 274 4.79 0.36 8.43
CA VAL A 274 5.90 -0.52 8.05
C VAL A 274 5.39 -1.94 7.84
N ASN A 275 5.68 -2.55 6.70
CA ASN A 275 5.32 -3.92 6.36
C ASN A 275 6.56 -4.75 5.96
N ALA A 276 7.35 -5.12 6.96
CA ALA A 276 8.49 -6.02 6.81
C ALA A 276 9.49 -5.57 5.73
N GLY A 277 9.98 -6.51 4.93
CA GLY A 277 10.94 -6.24 3.86
C GLY A 277 10.40 -5.32 2.76
N GLY A 278 9.08 -5.18 2.63
CA GLY A 278 8.45 -4.24 1.69
C GLY A 278 8.75 -2.77 2.02
N ASP A 279 9.08 -2.48 3.28
CA ASP A 279 9.50 -1.16 3.76
C ASP A 279 10.95 -1.17 4.29
N GLU A 280 11.76 -2.11 3.84
CA GLU A 280 13.18 -2.26 4.22
C GLU A 280 13.42 -2.53 5.71
N LEU A 281 12.42 -3.00 6.45
CA LEU A 281 12.53 -3.34 7.87
C LEU A 281 12.09 -4.80 8.07
N PRO A 282 12.86 -5.79 7.59
CA PRO A 282 12.47 -7.21 7.65
C PRO A 282 12.23 -7.68 9.09
N GLY A 283 11.37 -8.67 9.25
CA GLY A 283 11.07 -9.28 10.55
C GLY A 283 10.10 -8.51 11.44
N ILE A 284 9.76 -7.26 11.09
CA ILE A 284 8.84 -6.42 11.86
C ILE A 284 7.77 -5.77 11.00
N SER A 285 6.69 -5.34 11.64
CA SER A 285 5.70 -4.47 11.02
C SER A 285 5.16 -3.49 12.06
N LEU A 286 4.83 -2.27 11.66
CA LEU A 286 4.38 -1.21 12.56
C LEU A 286 3.06 -0.61 12.05
N ASP A 287 2.03 -0.70 12.89
CA ASP A 287 0.70 -0.13 12.65
C ASP A 287 0.60 1.12 13.49
N VAL A 288 -0.16 2.09 13.00
CA VAL A 288 -0.54 3.29 13.73
C VAL A 288 -2.04 3.21 14.00
N TYR A 289 -2.43 3.49 15.24
CA TYR A 289 -3.81 3.64 15.71
C TYR A 289 -3.92 4.97 16.44
N ALA A 290 -4.46 5.97 15.75
CA ALA A 290 -4.30 7.37 16.17
C ALA A 290 -2.81 7.68 16.40
N GLU A 291 -2.41 8.13 17.58
CA GLU A 291 -1.03 8.49 17.92
C GLU A 291 -0.16 7.32 18.43
N HIS A 292 -0.73 6.12 18.51
CA HIS A 292 -0.11 4.95 19.12
C HIS A 292 0.37 3.93 18.08
N GLY A 293 1.57 3.40 18.31
CA GLY A 293 2.17 2.34 17.51
C GLY A 293 1.85 0.93 18.02
N VAL A 294 1.61 0.00 17.12
CA VAL A 294 1.63 -1.45 17.40
C VAL A 294 2.71 -2.10 16.53
N LEU A 295 3.82 -2.45 17.17
CA LEU A 295 4.94 -3.18 16.59
C LEU A 295 4.66 -4.69 16.66
N SER A 296 4.40 -5.33 15.52
CA SER A 296 4.40 -6.79 15.44
C SER A 296 5.77 -7.32 15.06
N VAL A 297 6.31 -8.25 15.85
CA VAL A 297 7.64 -8.86 15.68
C VAL A 297 7.48 -10.31 15.26
N TYR A 298 7.96 -10.67 14.06
CA TYR A 298 7.85 -12.01 13.48
C TYR A 298 9.15 -12.83 13.59
N ASP A 299 10.29 -12.15 13.54
CA ASP A 299 11.61 -12.76 13.70
C ASP A 299 12.07 -12.68 15.15
N GLU A 300 13.04 -13.52 15.51
CA GLU A 300 13.68 -13.45 16.83
C GLU A 300 14.61 -12.22 16.87
N LEU A 301 14.24 -11.22 17.68
CA LEU A 301 15.06 -10.04 17.93
C LEU A 301 15.70 -10.14 19.32
N SER A 302 16.97 -9.76 19.44
CA SER A 302 17.58 -9.55 20.75
C SER A 302 16.94 -8.36 21.46
N GLU A 303 17.04 -8.29 22.79
CA GLU A 303 16.50 -7.16 23.57
C GLU A 303 17.02 -5.81 23.08
N ALA A 304 18.32 -5.72 22.75
CA ALA A 304 18.93 -4.50 22.22
C ALA A 304 18.38 -4.10 20.84
N GLN A 305 18.07 -5.07 19.97
CA GLN A 305 17.44 -4.80 18.68
C GLN A 305 16.00 -4.31 18.86
N LEU A 306 15.22 -4.98 19.70
CA LEU A 306 13.84 -4.57 20.01
C LEU A 306 13.80 -3.15 20.58
N ASP A 307 14.65 -2.87 21.55
CA ASP A 307 14.81 -1.57 22.18
C ASP A 307 15.20 -0.47 21.18
N THR A 308 16.13 -0.75 20.27
CA THR A 308 16.49 0.16 19.16
C THR A 308 15.30 0.45 18.24
N VAL A 309 14.52 -0.58 17.88
CA VAL A 309 13.33 -0.41 17.02
C VAL A 309 12.26 0.44 17.71
N VAL A 310 12.03 0.20 18.99
CA VAL A 310 11.04 0.92 19.81
C VAL A 310 11.43 2.38 19.96
N ARG A 311 12.70 2.66 20.32
CA ARG A 311 13.19 4.05 20.39
C ARG A 311 13.09 4.76 19.04
N GLY A 312 13.50 4.11 17.95
CA GLY A 312 13.38 4.69 16.60
C GLY A 312 11.93 4.99 16.22
N SER A 313 10.97 4.19 16.69
CA SER A 313 9.53 4.40 16.50
C SER A 313 8.99 5.60 17.30
N ILE A 314 9.45 5.80 18.54
CA ILE A 314 9.13 6.98 19.35
C ILE A 314 9.77 8.23 18.73
N ALA A 315 11.04 8.16 18.34
CA ALA A 315 11.76 9.24 17.67
C ALA A 315 11.11 9.64 16.34
N ALA A 316 10.40 8.73 15.68
CA ALA A 316 9.63 9.02 14.48
C ALA A 316 8.34 9.81 14.77
N GLY A 317 7.91 9.93 16.03
CA GLY A 317 6.79 10.76 16.46
C GLY A 317 5.57 9.99 17.00
N LEU A 318 5.70 8.69 17.27
CA LEU A 318 4.65 7.92 17.95
C LEU A 318 4.63 8.24 19.45
N ARG A 319 3.44 8.41 20.04
CA ARG A 319 3.28 8.71 21.47
C ARG A 319 3.61 7.52 22.36
N SER A 320 3.31 6.32 21.88
CA SER A 320 3.71 5.06 22.53
C SER A 320 3.76 3.90 21.56
N VAL A 321 4.43 2.82 21.97
CA VAL A 321 4.65 1.62 21.15
C VAL A 321 4.29 0.38 21.94
N TYR A 322 3.22 -0.29 21.54
CA TYR A 322 2.84 -1.64 21.98
C TYR A 322 3.57 -2.68 21.14
N VAL A 323 3.89 -3.83 21.73
CA VAL A 323 4.59 -4.92 21.04
C VAL A 323 3.70 -6.16 20.98
N LYS A 324 3.66 -6.83 19.82
CA LYS A 324 2.99 -8.10 19.60
C LYS A 324 3.95 -9.08 18.95
N PHE A 325 4.49 -10.02 19.73
CA PHE A 325 5.31 -11.12 19.21
C PHE A 325 4.42 -12.12 18.46
N ARG A 326 4.83 -12.48 17.24
CA ARG A 326 4.07 -13.30 16.29
C ARG A 326 4.78 -14.66 16.09
N PRO A 327 4.70 -15.57 17.07
CA PRO A 327 5.32 -16.89 16.94
C PRO A 327 4.67 -17.67 15.78
N LYS A 328 5.47 -18.51 15.11
CA LYS A 328 5.02 -19.31 13.94
C LYS A 328 3.81 -20.21 14.26
N ASP A 329 3.65 -20.61 15.51
CA ASP A 329 2.52 -21.42 16.02
C ASP A 329 1.54 -20.60 16.89
N ALA A 330 1.24 -19.35 16.52
CA ALA A 330 0.33 -18.46 17.25
C ALA A 330 -1.04 -19.10 17.59
N SER A 331 -1.55 -20.00 16.73
CA SER A 331 -2.82 -20.71 16.92
C SER A 331 -2.81 -21.77 18.02
N ARG A 332 -1.64 -22.09 18.59
CA ARG A 332 -1.47 -23.11 19.65
C ARG A 332 -1.12 -22.52 21.03
N LEU A 333 -1.00 -21.21 21.16
CA LEU A 333 -0.71 -20.59 22.46
C LEU A 333 -1.97 -20.55 23.34
N GLY A 334 -1.90 -21.20 24.51
CA GLY A 334 -2.92 -21.10 25.55
C GLY A 334 -2.96 -19.72 26.20
N ASP A 335 -4.07 -19.42 26.89
CA ASP A 335 -4.35 -18.12 27.54
C ASP A 335 -3.23 -17.62 28.46
N THR A 336 -2.51 -18.53 29.12
CA THR A 336 -1.47 -18.22 30.12
C THR A 336 -0.20 -17.56 29.56
N ARG A 337 0.02 -17.59 28.23
CA ARG A 337 1.19 -16.94 27.59
C ARG A 337 0.83 -15.70 26.78
N ARG A 338 -0.43 -15.26 26.83
CA ARG A 338 -0.89 -14.09 26.04
C ARG A 338 -0.19 -12.80 26.46
N GLY A 339 0.08 -12.61 27.76
CA GLY A 339 0.79 -11.43 28.26
C GLY A 339 2.24 -11.34 27.79
N ASP A 340 2.90 -12.49 27.62
CA ASP A 340 4.30 -12.53 27.15
C ASP A 340 4.41 -12.17 25.66
N VAL A 341 3.44 -12.60 24.85
CA VAL A 341 3.44 -12.34 23.40
C VAL A 341 2.74 -11.02 23.03
N ALA A 342 1.88 -10.48 23.89
CA ALA A 342 1.19 -9.22 23.71
C ALA A 342 1.00 -8.52 25.06
N PRO A 343 2.02 -7.80 25.56
CA PRO A 343 1.93 -7.04 26.80
C PRO A 343 0.78 -6.03 26.78
N ARG A 344 0.11 -5.89 27.93
CA ARG A 344 -1.03 -4.98 28.10
C ARG A 344 -0.65 -3.50 28.05
N LEU A 345 0.57 -3.17 28.47
CA LEU A 345 1.10 -1.82 28.48
C LEU A 345 2.07 -1.64 27.31
N PRO A 346 2.24 -0.41 26.80
CA PRO A 346 3.25 -0.15 25.80
C PRO A 346 4.65 -0.41 26.38
N LEU A 347 5.57 -0.83 25.52
CA LEU A 347 6.97 -0.99 25.89
C LEU A 347 7.67 0.36 26.09
N SER A 348 7.18 1.41 25.41
CA SER A 348 7.66 2.79 25.58
C SER A 348 6.54 3.80 25.31
N GLY A 349 6.62 4.96 25.97
CA GLY A 349 5.66 6.06 25.86
C GLY A 349 4.43 5.91 26.77
N GLU A 350 3.49 6.84 26.61
CA GLU A 350 2.27 6.89 27.44
C GLU A 350 1.20 5.88 26.97
N ALA A 351 0.66 5.10 27.90
CA ALA A 351 -0.38 4.13 27.59
C ALA A 351 -1.63 4.82 27.01
N ALA A 352 -2.16 4.23 25.94
CA ALA A 352 -3.48 4.57 25.44
C ALA A 352 -4.55 4.19 26.48
N PRO A 353 -5.76 4.81 26.43
CA PRO A 353 -6.91 4.27 27.13
C PRO A 353 -7.12 2.79 26.78
N GLU A 354 -7.69 2.02 27.72
CA GLU A 354 -7.92 0.57 27.55
C GLU A 354 -8.67 0.27 26.24
N THR A 355 -9.66 1.11 25.93
CA THR A 355 -10.36 1.14 24.65
C THR A 355 -10.45 2.59 24.18
N PHE A 356 -10.27 2.81 22.88
CA PHE A 356 -10.48 4.13 22.27
C PHE A 356 -10.91 3.97 20.80
N GLU A 357 -11.26 5.08 20.17
CA GLU A 357 -11.74 5.11 18.80
C GLU A 357 -10.64 5.53 17.83
N ILE A 358 -10.58 4.81 16.71
CA ILE A 358 -9.94 5.29 15.48
C ILE A 358 -11.01 5.60 14.44
N VAL A 359 -10.62 6.32 13.40
CA VAL A 359 -11.48 6.59 12.25
C VAL A 359 -10.88 5.88 11.03
N GLU A 360 -11.70 5.24 10.22
CA GLU A 360 -11.31 4.72 8.91
C GLU A 360 -12.41 5.04 7.88
N LEU A 361 -12.08 5.83 6.87
CA LEU A 361 -13.01 6.30 5.84
C LEU A 361 -14.29 6.94 6.42
N ASP A 362 -14.09 7.84 7.39
CA ASP A 362 -15.13 8.52 8.19
C ASP A 362 -15.93 7.59 9.12
N VAL A 363 -15.47 6.37 9.35
CA VAL A 363 -16.15 5.38 10.20
C VAL A 363 -15.41 5.22 11.52
N PRO A 364 -16.05 5.46 12.68
CA PRO A 364 -15.44 5.21 13.97
C PRO A 364 -15.39 3.71 14.28
N PHE A 365 -14.23 3.22 14.65
CA PHE A 365 -14.04 1.85 15.15
C PHE A 365 -13.38 1.88 16.53
N GLU A 366 -13.97 1.13 17.46
CA GLU A 366 -13.35 0.86 18.75
C GLU A 366 -12.15 -0.10 18.56
N VAL A 367 -11.03 0.21 19.20
CA VAL A 367 -9.79 -0.58 19.15
C VAL A 367 -9.16 -0.75 20.53
N HIS A 368 -8.49 -1.89 20.72
CA HIS A 368 -7.89 -2.32 21.98
C HIS A 368 -6.44 -2.74 21.70
N LEU A 369 -5.45 -1.97 22.14
CA LEU A 369 -4.05 -2.24 21.74
C LEU A 369 -3.38 -3.30 22.62
N GLY A 370 -3.67 -3.26 23.93
CA GLY A 370 -3.10 -4.15 24.94
C GLY A 370 -3.84 -5.47 25.16
N ASP A 371 -4.94 -5.73 24.45
CA ASP A 371 -5.71 -6.96 24.63
C ASP A 371 -5.41 -8.01 23.55
N GLY A 372 -4.39 -8.82 23.81
CA GLY A 372 -4.02 -9.95 22.96
C GLY A 372 -3.47 -9.56 21.58
N LEU A 373 -3.55 -10.49 20.63
CA LEU A 373 -2.86 -10.39 19.33
C LEU A 373 -3.62 -9.55 18.29
N SER A 374 -4.92 -9.36 18.47
CA SER A 374 -5.77 -8.55 17.59
C SER A 374 -5.98 -7.17 18.19
N THR A 375 -6.41 -6.20 17.39
CA THR A 375 -6.60 -4.80 17.83
C THR A 375 -8.04 -4.32 17.69
N GLY A 376 -8.93 -5.14 17.13
CA GLY A 376 -10.33 -4.78 16.87
C GLY A 376 -10.66 -4.55 15.40
N ILE A 377 -9.67 -4.37 14.54
CA ILE A 377 -9.86 -4.23 13.09
C ILE A 377 -8.64 -4.74 12.32
N PHE A 378 -8.88 -5.36 11.16
CA PHE A 378 -7.83 -5.74 10.22
C PHE A 378 -7.65 -4.62 9.18
N LEU A 379 -6.54 -3.88 9.29
CA LEU A 379 -6.28 -2.68 8.47
C LEU A 379 -6.01 -3.00 7.00
N ASP A 380 -5.56 -4.22 6.68
CA ASP A 380 -5.37 -4.71 5.32
C ASP A 380 -6.69 -4.87 4.53
N GLN A 381 -7.83 -4.92 5.23
CA GLN A 381 -9.15 -5.02 4.63
C GLN A 381 -9.80 -3.66 4.31
N ARG A 382 -9.14 -2.53 4.59
CA ARG A 382 -9.68 -1.16 4.41
C ARG A 382 -10.23 -0.90 3.01
N GLU A 383 -9.45 -1.22 1.99
CA GLU A 383 -9.84 -1.04 0.59
C GLU A 383 -11.03 -1.93 0.21
N ASN A 384 -11.13 -3.11 0.83
CA ASN A 384 -12.25 -4.02 0.64
C ASN A 384 -13.51 -3.54 1.36
N ARG A 385 -13.38 -2.93 2.54
CA ARG A 385 -14.50 -2.26 3.22
C ARG A 385 -15.03 -1.10 2.39
N ARG A 386 -14.16 -0.30 1.76
CA ARG A 386 -14.60 0.76 0.81
C ARG A 386 -15.44 0.17 -0.32
N ARG A 387 -14.97 -0.92 -0.95
CA ARG A 387 -15.72 -1.61 -2.02
C ARG A 387 -17.06 -2.15 -1.55
N VAL A 388 -17.13 -2.73 -0.35
CA VAL A 388 -18.39 -3.21 0.22
C VAL A 388 -19.38 -2.04 0.41
N ARG A 389 -18.91 -0.89 0.92
CA ARG A 389 -19.71 0.33 1.04
C ARG A 389 -20.30 0.78 -0.31
N GLU A 390 -19.54 0.66 -1.39
CA GLU A 390 -20.01 1.00 -2.74
C GLU A 390 -20.98 -0.03 -3.34
N LEU A 391 -20.84 -1.31 -2.99
CA LEU A 391 -21.56 -2.41 -3.62
C LEU A 391 -22.87 -2.82 -2.92
N ALA A 392 -23.02 -2.51 -1.63
CA ALA A 392 -24.09 -3.05 -0.79
C ALA A 392 -25.42 -2.28 -0.88
N GLY A 393 -25.44 -1.09 -1.51
CA GLY A 393 -26.60 -0.21 -1.55
C GLY A 393 -27.89 -0.90 -2.03
N GLY A 394 -28.95 -0.79 -1.22
CA GLY A 394 -30.28 -1.35 -1.49
C GLY A 394 -30.39 -2.89 -1.37
N GLY A 395 -29.29 -3.61 -1.12
CA GLY A 395 -29.27 -5.07 -1.06
C GLY A 395 -29.24 -5.65 0.35
N ARG A 396 -29.47 -6.96 0.46
CA ARG A 396 -29.23 -7.78 1.66
C ARG A 396 -27.77 -8.20 1.70
N PHE A 397 -27.08 -7.88 2.80
CA PHE A 397 -25.64 -8.14 2.96
C PHE A 397 -25.37 -9.27 3.98
N LEU A 398 -24.47 -10.20 3.64
CA LEU A 398 -24.03 -11.29 4.50
C LEU A 398 -22.53 -11.16 4.84
N ASN A 399 -22.19 -11.12 6.12
CA ASN A 399 -20.82 -11.07 6.60
C ASN A 399 -20.48 -12.36 7.36
N LEU A 400 -19.57 -13.16 6.81
CA LEU A 400 -19.17 -14.46 7.36
C LEU A 400 -17.77 -14.37 7.96
N PHE A 401 -17.59 -14.95 9.16
CA PHE A 401 -16.38 -14.77 9.98
C PHE A 401 -16.20 -13.30 10.32
N ALA A 402 -17.29 -12.69 10.77
CA ALA A 402 -17.46 -11.25 10.81
C ALA A 402 -16.54 -10.53 11.80
N TYR A 403 -15.98 -11.24 12.78
CA TYR A 403 -15.19 -10.67 13.87
C TYR A 403 -15.96 -9.51 14.54
N THR A 404 -15.42 -8.30 14.54
CA THR A 404 -16.01 -7.08 15.12
C THR A 404 -16.98 -6.36 14.17
N GLY A 405 -17.43 -7.02 13.10
CA GLY A 405 -18.47 -6.52 12.20
C GLY A 405 -18.05 -5.40 11.26
N SER A 406 -16.76 -5.16 11.06
CA SER A 406 -16.26 -4.01 10.27
C SER A 406 -16.81 -3.94 8.84
N PHE A 407 -17.00 -5.08 8.17
CA PHE A 407 -17.66 -5.14 6.86
C PHE A 407 -19.17 -4.87 6.93
N SER A 408 -19.85 -5.31 7.99
CA SER A 408 -21.28 -5.02 8.20
C SER A 408 -21.53 -3.53 8.40
N VAL A 409 -20.65 -2.86 9.15
CA VAL A 409 -20.67 -1.39 9.32
C VAL A 409 -20.49 -0.70 7.97
N ALA A 410 -19.50 -1.12 7.17
CA ALA A 410 -19.27 -0.57 5.84
C ALA A 410 -20.49 -0.77 4.90
N ALA A 411 -21.09 -1.96 4.91
CA ALA A 411 -22.28 -2.26 4.12
C ALA A 411 -23.49 -1.41 4.54
N ALA A 412 -23.74 -1.27 5.84
CA ALA A 412 -24.85 -0.49 6.37
C ALA A 412 -24.72 1.01 6.06
N LEU A 413 -23.50 1.58 6.13
CA LEU A 413 -23.22 2.94 5.67
C LEU A 413 -23.30 3.10 4.14
N GLY A 414 -23.07 2.01 3.41
CA GLY A 414 -23.29 1.92 1.96
C GLY A 414 -24.76 1.89 1.54
N GLY A 415 -25.69 1.90 2.51
CA GLY A 415 -27.12 1.85 2.26
C GLY A 415 -27.67 0.44 2.05
N ALA A 416 -27.02 -0.60 2.57
CA ALA A 416 -27.60 -1.94 2.60
C ALA A 416 -28.97 -1.93 3.29
N LEU A 417 -29.94 -2.64 2.71
CA LEU A 417 -31.28 -2.79 3.27
C LEU A 417 -31.22 -3.54 4.60
N SER A 418 -30.38 -4.57 4.67
CA SER A 418 -30.13 -5.34 5.89
C SER A 418 -28.74 -5.96 5.90
N THR A 419 -28.21 -6.22 7.08
CA THR A 419 -26.94 -6.93 7.27
C THR A 419 -27.11 -8.12 8.20
N THR A 420 -26.60 -9.29 7.81
CA THR A 420 -26.50 -10.46 8.68
C THR A 420 -25.03 -10.72 9.01
N THR A 421 -24.67 -10.59 10.28
CA THR A 421 -23.29 -10.64 10.77
C THR A 421 -23.05 -11.94 11.54
N VAL A 422 -22.23 -12.85 11.00
CA VAL A 422 -22.10 -14.21 11.54
C VAL A 422 -20.68 -14.46 12.04
N ASP A 423 -20.57 -14.84 13.31
CA ASP A 423 -19.32 -15.28 13.95
C ASP A 423 -19.61 -16.33 15.03
N VAL A 424 -18.58 -17.07 15.46
CA VAL A 424 -18.70 -18.08 16.53
C VAL A 424 -18.54 -17.50 17.93
N SER A 425 -17.92 -16.32 18.05
CA SER A 425 -17.60 -15.72 19.34
C SER A 425 -18.62 -14.67 19.75
N GLN A 426 -19.36 -14.93 20.83
CA GLN A 426 -20.29 -13.98 21.41
C GLN A 426 -19.61 -12.65 21.80
N THR A 427 -18.35 -12.71 22.28
CA THR A 427 -17.57 -11.53 22.67
C THR A 427 -17.32 -10.58 21.50
N VAL A 428 -16.93 -11.11 20.33
CA VAL A 428 -16.68 -10.26 19.16
C VAL A 428 -17.98 -9.81 18.50
N LEU A 429 -19.05 -10.61 18.59
CA LEU A 429 -20.39 -10.18 18.13
C LEU A 429 -20.96 -9.05 18.97
N ALA A 430 -20.79 -9.08 20.29
CA ALA A 430 -21.15 -7.94 21.15
C ALA A 430 -20.36 -6.67 20.79
N TRP A 431 -19.11 -6.83 20.32
CA TRP A 431 -18.33 -5.72 19.76
C TRP A 431 -18.89 -5.25 18.41
N ALA A 432 -19.27 -6.17 17.53
CA ALA A 432 -19.93 -5.85 16.27
C ALA A 432 -21.24 -5.08 16.46
N GLU A 433 -22.06 -5.44 17.46
CA GLU A 433 -23.26 -4.71 17.83
C GLU A 433 -22.94 -3.28 18.27
N ARG A 434 -21.92 -3.07 19.11
CA ARG A 434 -21.48 -1.72 19.49
C ARG A 434 -21.03 -0.90 18.27
N ASN A 435 -20.28 -1.50 17.35
CA ASN A 435 -19.85 -0.81 16.13
C ASN A 435 -21.02 -0.42 15.21
N LEU A 436 -22.04 -1.27 15.07
CA LEU A 436 -23.27 -0.92 14.34
C LEU A 436 -24.08 0.16 15.07
N ALA A 437 -24.21 0.08 16.40
CA ALA A 437 -24.94 1.07 17.18
C ALA A 437 -24.33 2.48 17.08
N ARG A 438 -23.00 2.59 16.98
CA ARG A 438 -22.27 3.86 16.78
C ARG A 438 -22.69 4.61 15.51
N ILE A 439 -23.12 3.90 14.48
CA ILE A 439 -23.63 4.49 13.22
C ILE A 439 -25.17 4.50 13.15
N GLY A 440 -25.84 4.31 14.29
CA GLY A 440 -27.31 4.31 14.38
C GLY A 440 -27.98 3.10 13.73
N LYS A 441 -27.26 1.97 13.61
CA LYS A 441 -27.77 0.74 12.99
C LYS A 441 -27.97 -0.35 14.04
N ALA A 442 -29.12 -1.01 13.99
CA ALA A 442 -29.53 -1.99 14.99
C ALA A 442 -30.50 -3.02 14.36
N PRO A 443 -30.86 -4.09 15.09
CA PRO A 443 -31.95 -4.98 14.70
C PRO A 443 -33.29 -4.24 14.54
N PRO A 444 -34.23 -4.73 13.71
CA PRO A 444 -34.18 -6.02 13.00
C PRO A 444 -33.40 -5.99 11.67
N ASP A 445 -33.07 -4.81 11.16
CA ASP A 445 -32.46 -4.68 9.83
C ASP A 445 -30.96 -5.06 9.85
N HIS A 446 -30.28 -4.83 10.98
CA HIS A 446 -28.87 -5.15 11.14
C HIS A 446 -28.69 -6.11 12.31
N THR A 447 -28.49 -7.40 12.01
CA THR A 447 -28.46 -8.47 13.01
C THR A 447 -27.09 -9.12 13.13
N VAL A 448 -26.78 -9.55 14.35
CA VAL A 448 -25.66 -10.45 14.64
C VAL A 448 -26.20 -11.85 14.94
N VAL A 449 -25.45 -12.87 14.55
CA VAL A 449 -25.83 -14.28 14.69
C VAL A 449 -24.64 -15.08 15.18
N GLU A 450 -24.72 -15.55 16.42
CA GLU A 450 -23.75 -16.50 16.97
C GLU A 450 -23.95 -17.88 16.34
N SER A 451 -23.06 -18.27 15.43
CA SER A 451 -23.09 -19.58 14.79
C SER A 451 -21.76 -19.96 14.17
N ASP A 452 -21.47 -21.26 14.17
CA ASP A 452 -20.55 -21.84 13.17
C ASP A 452 -21.05 -21.51 11.77
N VAL A 453 -20.17 -20.98 10.92
CA VAL A 453 -20.53 -20.46 9.60
C VAL A 453 -21.02 -21.57 8.67
N PHE A 454 -20.43 -22.76 8.70
CA PHE A 454 -20.90 -23.88 7.87
C PHE A 454 -22.32 -24.27 8.25
N GLY A 455 -22.58 -24.44 9.55
CA GLY A 455 -23.92 -24.74 10.04
C GLY A 455 -24.92 -23.63 9.73
N PHE A 456 -24.51 -22.36 9.78
CA PHE A 456 -25.35 -21.22 9.40
C PHE A 456 -25.76 -21.30 7.93
N LEU A 457 -24.80 -21.49 7.02
CA LEU A 457 -25.04 -21.57 5.59
C LEU A 457 -25.94 -22.75 5.23
N ASP A 458 -25.74 -23.91 5.85
CA ASP A 458 -26.58 -25.09 5.62
C ASP A 458 -28.04 -24.86 6.01
N ARG A 459 -28.28 -24.12 7.10
CA ARG A 459 -29.63 -23.74 7.52
C ARG A 459 -30.23 -22.66 6.62
N ALA A 460 -29.43 -21.67 6.24
CA ALA A 460 -29.85 -20.60 5.33
C ALA A 460 -30.26 -21.15 3.96
N GLN A 461 -29.47 -22.06 3.39
CA GLN A 461 -29.78 -22.74 2.15
C GLN A 461 -31.10 -23.53 2.25
N LYS A 462 -31.32 -24.27 3.34
CA LYS A 462 -32.57 -25.03 3.57
C LYS A 462 -33.80 -24.13 3.72
N ARG A 463 -33.64 -22.93 4.28
CA ARG A 463 -34.71 -21.93 4.37
C ARG A 463 -34.97 -21.20 3.05
N GLY A 464 -34.05 -21.31 2.08
CA GLY A 464 -34.09 -20.53 0.85
C GLY A 464 -33.72 -19.06 1.05
N ASP A 465 -32.96 -18.75 2.11
CA ASP A 465 -32.44 -17.41 2.32
C ASP A 465 -31.47 -17.04 1.20
N ASN A 466 -31.44 -15.77 0.82
CA ASN A 466 -30.54 -15.28 -0.22
C ASN A 466 -30.00 -13.90 0.14
N TRP A 467 -28.80 -13.59 -0.31
CA TRP A 467 -28.17 -12.27 -0.14
C TRP A 467 -27.66 -11.76 -1.48
N ASP A 468 -27.67 -10.43 -1.63
CA ASP A 468 -27.22 -9.78 -2.87
C ASP A 468 -25.70 -9.61 -2.87
N VAL A 469 -25.11 -9.42 -1.68
CA VAL A 469 -23.67 -9.27 -1.49
C VAL A 469 -23.25 -10.06 -0.24
N ALA A 470 -22.18 -10.84 -0.35
CA ALA A 470 -21.56 -11.53 0.76
C ALA A 470 -20.06 -11.26 0.86
N VAL A 471 -19.54 -11.25 2.08
CA VAL A 471 -18.11 -11.31 2.39
C VAL A 471 -17.79 -12.66 3.01
N LEU A 472 -16.71 -13.27 2.53
CA LEU A 472 -16.14 -14.49 3.09
C LEU A 472 -14.67 -14.26 3.42
N ASP A 473 -14.36 -14.05 4.71
CA ASP A 473 -13.00 -13.80 5.20
C ASP A 473 -12.62 -14.73 6.36
N PRO A 474 -12.50 -16.05 6.11
CA PRO A 474 -12.21 -17.00 7.16
C PRO A 474 -10.76 -16.87 7.67
N PRO A 475 -10.50 -17.24 8.94
CA PRO A 475 -9.14 -17.38 9.44
C PRO A 475 -8.38 -18.46 8.68
N SER A 476 -7.05 -18.43 8.69
CA SER A 476 -6.21 -19.47 8.07
C SER A 476 -6.52 -20.88 8.61
N PHE A 477 -6.77 -20.97 9.91
CA PHE A 477 -7.17 -22.18 10.61
C PHE A 477 -8.10 -21.82 11.77
N SER A 478 -9.11 -22.65 12.02
CA SER A 478 -9.96 -22.51 13.20
C SER A 478 -10.55 -23.85 13.64
N THR A 479 -10.77 -24.02 14.93
CA THR A 479 -11.40 -25.22 15.49
C THR A 479 -12.61 -24.81 16.31
N THR A 480 -13.76 -25.44 16.05
CA THR A 480 -14.95 -25.41 16.89
C THR A 480 -15.16 -26.78 17.55
N LYS A 481 -16.08 -26.88 18.52
CA LYS A 481 -16.42 -28.17 19.15
C LYS A 481 -16.85 -29.26 18.17
N LYS A 482 -17.32 -28.88 16.96
CA LYS A 482 -17.88 -29.81 15.97
C LYS A 482 -17.01 -29.99 14.72
N ARG A 483 -16.10 -29.06 14.42
CA ARG A 483 -15.37 -29.04 13.15
C ARG A 483 -14.03 -28.32 13.29
N THR A 484 -13.04 -28.83 12.56
CA THR A 484 -11.78 -28.12 12.29
C THR A 484 -11.82 -27.60 10.85
N PHE A 485 -11.40 -26.37 10.64
CA PHE A 485 -11.31 -25.71 9.35
C PHE A 485 -9.85 -25.36 9.04
N SER A 486 -9.43 -25.67 7.83
CA SER A 486 -8.20 -25.17 7.22
C SER A 486 -8.51 -24.49 5.89
N ALA A 487 -8.04 -23.26 5.73
CA ALA A 487 -8.20 -22.53 4.47
C ALA A 487 -7.56 -23.29 3.29
N GLU A 488 -6.54 -24.11 3.51
CA GLU A 488 -5.87 -24.83 2.42
C GLU A 488 -6.70 -25.96 1.81
N SER A 489 -7.55 -26.62 2.61
CA SER A 489 -8.34 -27.78 2.19
C SER A 489 -9.82 -27.47 2.03
N ASP A 490 -10.37 -26.57 2.84
CA ASP A 490 -11.81 -26.45 3.04
C ASP A 490 -12.41 -25.20 2.39
N TYR A 491 -11.59 -24.26 1.92
CA TYR A 491 -12.07 -22.98 1.39
C TYR A 491 -13.02 -23.16 0.20
N ALA A 492 -12.74 -24.10 -0.71
CA ALA A 492 -13.60 -24.35 -1.87
C ALA A 492 -15.00 -24.85 -1.47
N ASP A 493 -15.12 -25.66 -0.41
CA ASP A 493 -16.42 -26.11 0.11
C ASP A 493 -17.17 -24.96 0.76
N LEU A 494 -16.49 -24.18 1.59
CA LEU A 494 -17.04 -23.02 2.28
C LEU A 494 -17.54 -21.94 1.29
N ALA A 495 -16.74 -21.66 0.26
CA ALA A 495 -17.13 -20.76 -0.81
C ALA A 495 -18.33 -21.30 -1.60
N ALA A 496 -18.39 -22.61 -1.88
CA ALA A 496 -19.54 -23.21 -2.58
C ALA A 496 -20.85 -23.02 -1.80
N ARG A 497 -20.82 -23.25 -0.47
CA ARG A 497 -21.98 -23.00 0.41
C ARG A 497 -22.37 -21.53 0.51
N THR A 498 -21.39 -20.63 0.38
CA THR A 498 -21.66 -19.19 0.35
C THR A 498 -22.33 -18.80 -0.97
N LEU A 499 -21.86 -19.34 -2.10
CA LEU A 499 -22.44 -19.08 -3.41
C LEU A 499 -23.87 -19.62 -3.54
N SER A 500 -24.21 -20.74 -2.88
CA SER A 500 -25.55 -21.33 -2.93
C SER A 500 -26.63 -20.51 -2.21
N VAL A 501 -26.23 -19.55 -1.38
CA VAL A 501 -27.13 -18.61 -0.70
C VAL A 501 -27.05 -17.19 -1.28
N LEU A 502 -26.44 -17.00 -2.45
CA LEU A 502 -26.51 -15.72 -3.14
C LEU A 502 -27.71 -15.66 -4.08
N ALA A 503 -28.31 -14.47 -4.20
CA ALA A 503 -29.30 -14.20 -5.22
C ALA A 503 -28.66 -14.27 -6.63
N PRO A 504 -29.45 -14.51 -7.70
CA PRO A 504 -28.97 -14.36 -9.07
C PRO A 504 -28.38 -12.95 -9.30
N GLY A 505 -27.23 -12.88 -9.96
CA GLY A 505 -26.46 -11.64 -10.08
C GLY A 505 -25.73 -11.18 -8.80
N GLY A 506 -25.84 -11.95 -7.71
CA GLY A 506 -25.22 -11.66 -6.43
C GLY A 506 -23.69 -11.69 -6.47
N ARG A 507 -23.07 -11.04 -5.48
CA ARG A 507 -21.62 -10.80 -5.44
C ARG A 507 -21.00 -11.40 -4.19
N LEU A 508 -19.89 -12.12 -4.36
CA LEU A 508 -19.04 -12.62 -3.28
C LEU A 508 -17.71 -11.88 -3.30
N LEU A 509 -17.38 -11.20 -2.21
CA LEU A 509 -16.02 -10.79 -1.90
C LEU A 509 -15.36 -11.90 -1.08
N ALA A 510 -14.52 -12.70 -1.73
CA ALA A 510 -13.77 -13.79 -1.11
C ALA A 510 -12.36 -13.35 -0.76
N CYS A 511 -11.98 -13.51 0.50
CA CYS A 511 -10.69 -13.09 1.06
C CYS A 511 -9.94 -14.25 1.72
N THR A 512 -8.61 -14.22 1.68
CA THR A 512 -7.76 -15.06 2.53
C THR A 512 -6.43 -14.38 2.83
N ASN A 513 -5.97 -14.49 4.08
CA ASN A 513 -4.66 -14.03 4.53
C ASN A 513 -3.63 -15.17 4.63
N HIS A 514 -3.97 -16.38 4.18
CA HIS A 514 -3.11 -17.55 4.32
C HIS A 514 -1.87 -17.43 3.42
N ARG A 515 -0.68 -17.30 4.03
CA ARG A 515 0.59 -17.11 3.30
C ARG A 515 0.92 -18.26 2.33
N GLY A 516 0.55 -19.51 2.67
CA GLY A 516 0.73 -20.69 1.82
C GLY A 516 -0.18 -20.75 0.59
N ILE A 517 -1.25 -19.94 0.52
CA ILE A 517 -2.14 -19.89 -0.63
C ILE A 517 -1.70 -18.74 -1.52
N ARG A 518 -1.12 -19.06 -2.68
CA ARG A 518 -0.83 -18.10 -3.75
C ARG A 518 -2.10 -17.68 -4.49
N MET A 519 -2.11 -16.50 -5.10
CA MET A 519 -3.28 -15.97 -5.82
C MET A 519 -3.79 -16.94 -6.89
N GLY A 520 -2.89 -17.56 -7.66
CA GLY A 520 -3.28 -18.56 -8.66
C GLY A 520 -3.96 -19.81 -8.09
N ARG A 521 -3.58 -20.26 -6.89
CA ARG A 521 -4.25 -21.37 -6.18
C ARG A 521 -5.62 -20.93 -5.65
N PHE A 522 -5.69 -19.72 -5.09
CA PHE A 522 -6.95 -19.15 -4.60
C PHE A 522 -8.01 -19.07 -5.70
N ARG A 523 -7.61 -18.59 -6.89
CA ARG A 523 -8.49 -18.54 -8.06
C ARG A 523 -9.01 -19.92 -8.48
N LYS A 524 -8.16 -20.95 -8.42
CA LYS A 524 -8.57 -22.34 -8.70
C LYS A 524 -9.61 -22.85 -7.69
N MET A 525 -9.43 -22.54 -6.40
CA MET A 525 -10.40 -22.90 -5.35
C MET A 525 -11.77 -22.26 -5.60
N LEU A 526 -11.81 -21.00 -6.05
CA LEU A 526 -13.09 -20.32 -6.36
C LEU A 526 -13.77 -20.88 -7.63
N HIS A 527 -13.00 -21.24 -8.67
CA HIS A 527 -13.58 -21.96 -9.83
C HIS A 527 -14.10 -23.36 -9.46
N GLU A 528 -13.47 -24.02 -8.50
CA GLU A 528 -14.00 -25.27 -7.95
C GLU A 528 -15.29 -25.02 -7.16
N ALA A 529 -15.34 -23.97 -6.35
CA ALA A 529 -16.52 -23.58 -5.60
C ALA A 529 -17.74 -23.33 -6.50
N THR A 530 -17.56 -22.62 -7.62
CA THR A 530 -18.67 -22.38 -8.57
C THR A 530 -19.20 -23.68 -9.17
N ARG A 531 -18.32 -24.62 -9.53
CA ARG A 531 -18.71 -25.94 -10.05
C ARG A 531 -19.47 -26.76 -9.01
N ARG A 532 -18.99 -26.79 -7.76
CA ARG A 532 -19.64 -27.51 -6.66
C ARG A 532 -21.01 -26.93 -6.31
N ALA A 533 -21.15 -25.61 -6.36
CA ALA A 533 -22.42 -24.92 -6.11
C ALA A 533 -23.39 -25.00 -7.30
N GLY A 534 -22.95 -25.46 -8.47
CA GLY A 534 -23.78 -25.53 -9.67
C GLY A 534 -24.14 -24.15 -10.24
N VAL A 535 -23.29 -23.13 -10.03
CA VAL A 535 -23.52 -21.75 -10.46
C VAL A 535 -22.49 -21.28 -11.48
N HIS A 536 -22.85 -20.28 -12.28
CA HIS A 536 -21.96 -19.64 -13.24
C HIS A 536 -21.50 -18.27 -12.74
N ALA A 537 -20.19 -18.03 -12.76
CA ALA A 537 -19.63 -16.70 -12.51
C ALA A 537 -19.64 -15.89 -13.82
N ALA A 538 -20.34 -14.75 -13.83
CA ALA A 538 -20.29 -13.78 -14.92
C ALA A 538 -18.95 -13.02 -14.93
N GLN A 539 -18.39 -12.78 -13.75
CA GLN A 539 -17.09 -12.11 -13.61
C GLN A 539 -16.34 -12.64 -12.38
N MET A 540 -15.01 -12.72 -12.50
CA MET A 540 -14.10 -12.97 -11.38
C MET A 540 -12.90 -12.04 -11.50
N LYS A 541 -12.80 -11.06 -10.59
CA LYS A 541 -11.78 -10.01 -10.61
C LYS A 541 -10.87 -10.12 -9.39
N ASP A 542 -9.57 -10.25 -9.64
CA ASP A 542 -8.57 -10.15 -8.57
C ASP A 542 -8.49 -8.67 -8.14
N LEU A 543 -8.56 -8.45 -6.83
CA LEU A 543 -8.49 -7.10 -6.27
C LEU A 543 -7.06 -6.79 -5.84
N PRO A 544 -6.61 -5.53 -6.01
CA PRO A 544 -5.26 -5.15 -5.63
C PRO A 544 -5.08 -5.23 -4.11
N ALA A 545 -3.84 -5.56 -3.69
CA ALA A 545 -3.44 -5.46 -2.30
C ALA A 545 -3.49 -3.99 -1.82
N PRO A 546 -3.75 -3.76 -0.52
CA PRO A 546 -3.73 -2.42 0.05
C PRO A 546 -2.32 -1.82 -0.02
N VAL A 547 -2.22 -0.54 -0.38
CA VAL A 547 -0.95 0.15 -0.67
C VAL A 547 -0.04 0.29 0.56
N ASP A 548 -0.61 0.23 1.76
CA ASP A 548 0.09 0.26 3.04
C ASP A 548 0.67 -1.10 3.45
N PHE A 549 0.38 -2.18 2.72
CA PHE A 549 0.96 -3.52 2.93
C PHE A 549 1.77 -3.99 1.70
N PRO A 550 2.84 -3.27 1.32
CA PRO A 550 3.71 -3.71 0.24
C PRO A 550 4.36 -5.06 0.61
N PRO A 551 4.34 -6.07 -0.27
CA PRO A 551 5.00 -7.34 0.01
C PRO A 551 6.52 -7.16 0.07
N SER A 552 7.21 -8.08 0.74
CA SER A 552 8.67 -8.14 0.65
C SER A 552 9.10 -8.40 -0.80
N PRO A 553 10.30 -7.94 -1.21
CA PRO A 553 10.80 -8.16 -2.57
C PRO A 553 10.74 -9.64 -2.99
N GLY A 554 10.03 -9.92 -4.08
CA GLY A 554 9.86 -11.28 -4.60
C GLY A 554 8.75 -12.12 -3.95
N GLU A 555 8.02 -11.58 -2.96
CA GLU A 555 6.87 -12.22 -2.34
C GLU A 555 5.53 -11.75 -2.95
N GLU A 556 4.51 -12.60 -2.89
CA GLU A 556 3.13 -12.17 -3.16
C GLU A 556 2.56 -11.44 -1.93
N PRO A 557 1.60 -10.51 -2.11
CA PRO A 557 0.85 -9.94 -1.00
C PRO A 557 0.25 -11.03 -0.10
N HIS A 558 0.23 -10.78 1.21
CA HIS A 558 -0.28 -11.75 2.18
C HIS A 558 -1.80 -11.95 2.00
N LEU A 559 -2.55 -10.85 1.84
CA LEU A 559 -3.98 -10.83 1.54
C LEU A 559 -4.23 -11.11 0.07
N LYS A 560 -5.12 -12.07 -0.21
CA LYS A 560 -5.69 -12.31 -1.53
C LYS A 560 -7.18 -12.00 -1.46
N SER A 561 -7.68 -11.24 -2.42
CA SER A 561 -9.08 -10.81 -2.47
C SER A 561 -9.59 -10.95 -3.90
N VAL A 562 -10.74 -11.60 -4.06
CA VAL A 562 -11.40 -11.80 -5.35
C VAL A 562 -12.86 -11.37 -5.24
N LEU A 563 -13.30 -10.52 -6.16
CA LEU A 563 -14.71 -10.21 -6.35
C LEU A 563 -15.29 -11.13 -7.42
N LEU A 564 -16.21 -11.99 -7.02
CA LEU A 564 -16.93 -12.92 -7.87
C LEU A 564 -18.37 -12.44 -8.03
N THR A 565 -18.86 -12.28 -9.26
CA THR A 565 -20.24 -11.93 -9.57
C THR A 565 -20.93 -13.09 -10.28
N LEU A 566 -22.08 -13.53 -9.77
CA LEU A 566 -22.89 -14.59 -10.38
C LEU A 566 -23.58 -14.09 -11.66
N ALA A 567 -23.88 -15.02 -12.57
CA ALA A 567 -24.82 -14.77 -13.66
C ALA A 567 -26.23 -14.47 -13.10
N LYS A 568 -27.02 -13.70 -13.87
CA LYS A 568 -28.41 -13.38 -13.56
C LYS A 568 -29.34 -14.52 -13.93
#